data_AF-N1UN58-F1
#
_entry.id   AF-N1UN58-F1
#
_cell.length_a   1.000
_cell.length_b   1.000
_cell.length_c   1.000
_cell.angle_alpha   90.00
_cell.angle_beta   90.00
_cell.angle_gamma   90.00
#
_symmetry.space_group_name_H-M   'P 1'
#
loop_
_entity.id
_entity.type
_entity.pdbx_description
1 polymer ?
#
loop_
_entity_poly.entity_id
_entity_poly.type
_entity_poly.pdbx_seq_one_letter_code
_entity_poly.pdbx_strand_id
1 'polypeptide(L)'
;MKIKLGKKYEKMNLKILLTLVFLITNVTYASGGGTSSKPLSGSYPIVLAHGLFGWGNGSTVVDYWGGNAAYLRNQGAYVLTPSVTALNSSSSRASQLKTSILAAMAANNYTGKVHIIGHSQGGLDARYMVSNLSMSTKVATLTTLNTPHQGSPIANIVAAVIPNWALPYVSTVLNTIIGFVYGDSSQNAISALKLLTTDGLKTFNSVTPNVSGVKYFSYGSTISVPDLIQHPAMGILHPICAIGAPFYGMSIANDGVVPDSSQRWGTWKGGPSIPILTTGIDHLEATNALYLGQLWYDTNAYFLKMANNAKSNQ
;
A
#
# COMPACT_ATOMS: atom_id res chain seq x y z
N MET A 1 -41.13 -24.46 -50.13
CA MET A 1 -39.73 -24.02 -50.39
C MET A 1 -39.54 -22.62 -49.82
N LYS A 2 -38.39 -22.35 -49.21
CA LYS A 2 -38.00 -21.20 -48.36
C LYS A 2 -38.47 -21.25 -46.89
N ILE A 3 -37.70 -22.01 -46.10
CA ILE A 3 -37.66 -21.95 -44.63
C ILE A 3 -36.79 -20.74 -44.25
N LYS A 4 -37.33 -19.80 -43.47
CA LYS A 4 -36.59 -18.67 -42.87
C LYS A 4 -35.95 -19.13 -41.55
N LEU A 5 -34.63 -19.31 -41.54
CA LEU A 5 -33.83 -19.48 -40.33
C LEU A 5 -33.51 -18.10 -39.72
N GLY A 6 -34.22 -17.75 -38.65
CA GLY A 6 -33.82 -16.66 -37.75
C GLY A 6 -33.02 -17.21 -36.58
N LYS A 7 -31.70 -17.02 -36.57
CA LYS A 7 -30.86 -17.15 -35.37
C LYS A 7 -30.19 -15.80 -35.13
N LYS A 8 -30.69 -15.05 -34.15
CA LYS A 8 -30.04 -13.82 -33.66
C LYS A 8 -29.60 -14.08 -32.22
N TYR A 9 -28.32 -14.43 -32.13
CA TYR A 9 -27.40 -14.40 -30.99
C TYR A 9 -27.96 -13.94 -29.63
N GLU A 10 -28.24 -14.89 -28.74
CA GLU A 10 -28.10 -14.70 -27.29
C GLU A 10 -26.60 -14.73 -26.95
N LYS A 11 -26.03 -13.61 -26.50
CA LYS A 11 -24.73 -13.61 -25.81
C LYS A 11 -24.97 -13.90 -24.34
N MET A 12 -24.84 -15.18 -23.99
CA MET A 12 -24.89 -15.67 -22.62
C MET A 12 -23.50 -15.61 -21.99
N ASN A 13 -23.42 -14.96 -20.83
CA ASN A 13 -22.52 -15.20 -19.69
C ASN A 13 -21.08 -15.67 -19.95
N LEU A 14 -20.11 -14.75 -19.92
CA LEU A 14 -18.71 -15.10 -19.65
C LEU A 14 -18.43 -14.91 -18.16
N LYS A 15 -18.56 -16.03 -17.42
CA LYS A 15 -18.16 -16.15 -16.03
C LYS A 15 -16.66 -15.88 -15.88
N ILE A 16 -16.33 -15.15 -14.82
CA ILE A 16 -15.00 -14.88 -14.28
C ILE A 16 -14.23 -16.20 -14.15
N LEU A 17 -13.18 -16.38 -14.94
CA LEU A 17 -12.22 -17.46 -14.80
C LEU A 17 -11.03 -16.92 -13.98
N LEU A 18 -10.94 -17.35 -12.72
CA LEU A 18 -9.75 -17.19 -11.88
C LEU A 18 -8.65 -18.11 -12.43
N THR A 19 -7.66 -17.55 -13.13
CA THR A 19 -6.48 -18.30 -13.54
C THR A 19 -5.32 -17.98 -12.59
N LEU A 20 -5.07 -18.89 -11.64
CA LEU A 20 -3.83 -18.96 -10.87
C LEU A 20 -2.75 -19.57 -11.77
N VAL A 21 -1.77 -18.76 -12.20
CA VAL A 21 -0.55 -19.26 -12.85
C VAL A 21 0.60 -19.10 -11.86
N PHE A 22 1.06 -20.23 -11.30
CA PHE A 22 2.34 -20.32 -10.59
C PHE A 22 3.44 -20.61 -11.62
N LEU A 23 4.36 -19.67 -11.82
CA LEU A 23 5.64 -19.95 -12.48
C LEU A 23 6.62 -20.49 -11.45
N ILE A 24 6.78 -21.81 -11.45
CA ILE A 24 7.89 -22.49 -10.76
C ILE A 24 9.09 -22.39 -11.69
N THR A 25 10.07 -21.55 -11.36
CA THR A 25 11.39 -21.61 -11.97
C THR A 25 12.36 -22.24 -10.97
N ASN A 26 12.79 -23.47 -11.26
CA ASN A 26 13.91 -24.09 -10.57
C ASN A 26 15.20 -23.47 -11.12
N VAL A 27 15.82 -22.60 -10.34
CA VAL A 27 17.22 -22.19 -10.59
C VAL A 27 18.08 -22.87 -9.55
N THR A 28 18.85 -23.86 -9.97
CA THR A 28 19.92 -24.45 -9.18
C THR A 28 21.07 -23.45 -9.09
N TYR A 29 21.34 -22.94 -7.89
CA TYR A 29 22.56 -22.17 -7.61
C TYR A 29 23.55 -23.03 -6.83
N ALA A 30 24.79 -23.04 -7.33
CA ALA A 30 25.95 -23.67 -6.72
C ALA A 30 26.24 -23.08 -5.33
N SER A 31 26.60 -23.95 -4.39
CA SER A 31 26.93 -23.63 -3.00
C SER A 31 28.34 -23.05 -2.88
N GLY A 32 28.44 -21.73 -2.81
CA GLY A 32 29.61 -21.02 -2.28
C GLY A 32 29.55 -20.96 -0.74
N GLY A 33 30.55 -21.52 -0.07
CA GLY A 33 30.65 -21.62 1.38
C GLY A 33 30.78 -20.26 2.09
N GLY A 34 29.92 -20.07 3.10
CA GLY A 34 29.87 -18.90 3.97
C GLY A 34 28.56 -18.91 4.76
N THR A 35 28.49 -19.71 5.83
CA THR A 35 27.28 -19.89 6.66
C THR A 35 27.02 -18.68 7.57
N SER A 36 26.65 -17.54 6.99
CA SER A 36 25.79 -16.59 7.69
C SER A 36 24.34 -16.92 7.31
N SER A 37 23.52 -17.29 8.29
CA SER A 37 22.09 -17.48 8.04
C SER A 37 21.51 -16.17 7.51
N LYS A 38 20.80 -16.21 6.38
CA LYS A 38 20.21 -15.00 5.80
C LYS A 38 19.35 -14.25 6.85
N PRO A 39 19.33 -12.91 6.88
CA PRO A 39 18.73 -12.14 7.98
C PRO A 39 17.28 -12.49 8.31
N LEU A 40 16.48 -12.85 7.29
CA LEU A 40 15.06 -13.18 7.44
C LEU A 40 14.78 -14.69 7.47
N SER A 41 15.80 -15.55 7.55
CA SER A 41 15.61 -16.99 7.73
C SER A 41 14.80 -17.27 8.99
N GLY A 42 13.75 -18.09 8.90
CA GLY A 42 12.83 -18.38 10.01
C GLY A 42 11.78 -17.30 10.29
N SER A 43 11.71 -16.24 9.48
CA SER A 43 10.59 -15.28 9.53
C SER A 43 9.28 -15.96 9.16
N TYR A 44 8.17 -15.54 9.80
CA TYR A 44 6.85 -15.80 9.21
C TYR A 44 6.72 -15.14 7.82
N PRO A 45 5.85 -15.67 6.94
CA PRO A 45 5.57 -15.06 5.64
C PRO A 45 5.26 -13.57 5.76
N ILE A 46 5.85 -12.78 4.88
CA ILE A 46 5.63 -11.33 4.81
C ILE A 46 4.65 -11.04 3.68
N VAL A 47 3.59 -10.28 3.97
CA VAL A 47 2.60 -9.81 3.01
C VAL A 47 2.85 -8.32 2.78
N LEU A 48 3.13 -7.95 1.54
CA LEU A 48 3.21 -6.55 1.12
C LEU A 48 1.85 -6.13 0.55
N ALA A 49 1.11 -5.31 1.28
CA ALA A 49 -0.23 -4.85 0.92
C ALA A 49 -0.18 -3.44 0.32
N HIS A 50 -0.48 -3.31 -0.97
CA HIS A 50 -0.36 -2.05 -1.70
C HIS A 50 -1.51 -1.08 -1.38
N GLY A 51 -1.27 0.21 -1.60
CA GLY A 51 -2.27 1.27 -1.46
C GLY A 51 -3.12 1.48 -2.72
N LEU A 52 -3.74 2.68 -2.78
CA LEU A 52 -4.42 3.18 -3.97
C LEU A 52 -3.51 3.06 -5.20
N PHE A 53 -4.15 2.80 -6.35
CA PHE A 53 -3.47 2.67 -7.64
C PHE A 53 -2.46 1.53 -7.72
N GLY A 54 -2.36 0.66 -6.70
CA GLY A 54 -1.41 -0.45 -6.78
C GLY A 54 -1.79 -1.48 -7.84
N TRP A 55 -0.86 -1.69 -8.77
CA TRP A 55 -0.90 -2.76 -9.75
C TRP A 55 -0.25 -3.99 -9.13
N GLY A 56 -1.03 -5.04 -8.93
CA GLY A 56 -0.44 -6.32 -8.59
C GLY A 56 0.09 -7.05 -9.83
N ASN A 57 0.71 -8.21 -9.61
CA ASN A 57 1.45 -9.02 -10.62
C ASN A 57 0.66 -9.39 -11.91
N GLY A 58 -0.61 -9.00 -12.03
CA GLY A 58 -1.40 -9.11 -13.26
C GLY A 58 -1.12 -8.01 -14.30
N SER A 59 -0.39 -6.94 -13.95
CA SER A 59 0.20 -6.02 -14.92
C SER A 59 1.69 -6.34 -15.01
N THR A 60 2.12 -6.97 -16.10
CA THR A 60 3.52 -7.33 -16.36
C THR A 60 4.46 -6.13 -16.57
N VAL A 61 3.97 -4.90 -16.38
CA VAL A 61 4.68 -3.67 -16.79
C VAL A 61 5.11 -2.79 -15.61
N VAL A 62 4.51 -2.93 -14.40
CA VAL A 62 4.80 -2.01 -13.27
C VAL A 62 4.93 -2.76 -11.93
N ASP A 63 6.10 -2.67 -11.31
CA ASP A 63 6.35 -3.19 -9.95
C ASP A 63 6.08 -2.10 -8.89
N TYR A 64 4.98 -2.27 -8.13
CA TYR A 64 4.62 -1.37 -7.03
C TYR A 64 5.67 -1.32 -5.91
N TRP A 65 6.42 -2.41 -5.73
CA TRP A 65 7.42 -2.56 -4.68
C TRP A 65 8.84 -2.39 -5.19
N GLY A 66 9.04 -2.06 -6.48
CA GLY A 66 10.35 -1.79 -7.10
C GLY A 66 11.47 -2.74 -6.68
N GLY A 67 11.25 -4.05 -6.75
CA GLY A 67 12.25 -5.05 -6.39
C GLY A 67 12.38 -5.34 -4.88
N ASN A 68 11.77 -4.57 -3.98
CA ASN A 68 11.84 -4.81 -2.53
C ASN A 68 11.32 -6.21 -2.16
N ALA A 69 10.27 -6.70 -2.84
CA ALA A 69 9.76 -8.06 -2.62
C ALA A 69 10.81 -9.13 -3.00
N ALA A 70 11.50 -8.96 -4.12
CA ALA A 70 12.56 -9.85 -4.55
C ALA A 70 13.77 -9.79 -3.60
N TYR A 71 14.14 -8.60 -3.15
CA TYR A 71 15.19 -8.40 -2.17
C TYR A 71 14.89 -9.13 -0.86
N LEU A 72 13.69 -8.97 -0.27
CA LEU A 72 13.30 -9.66 0.96
C LEU A 72 13.30 -11.20 0.81
N ARG A 73 12.90 -11.72 -0.36
CA ARG A 73 13.05 -13.16 -0.67
C ARG A 73 14.51 -13.59 -0.69
N ASN A 74 15.39 -12.78 -1.29
CA ASN A 74 16.83 -13.03 -1.30
C ASN A 74 17.42 -13.03 0.12
N GLN A 75 16.85 -12.26 1.05
CA GLN A 75 17.20 -12.25 2.48
C GLN A 75 16.57 -13.40 3.29
N GLY A 76 15.85 -14.33 2.66
CA GLY A 76 15.38 -15.58 3.27
C GLY A 76 13.93 -15.60 3.76
N ALA A 77 13.13 -14.57 3.46
CA ALA A 77 11.71 -14.57 3.77
C ALA A 77 10.86 -15.19 2.64
N TYR A 78 9.72 -15.79 3.00
CA TYR A 78 8.62 -15.98 2.04
C TYR A 78 7.84 -14.67 1.92
N VAL A 79 7.65 -14.17 0.69
CA VAL A 79 7.01 -12.86 0.47
C VAL A 79 5.83 -12.97 -0.50
N LEU A 80 4.68 -12.48 -0.05
CA LEU A 80 3.43 -12.38 -0.79
C LEU A 80 3.18 -10.93 -1.20
N THR A 81 2.75 -10.73 -2.43
CA THR A 81 2.35 -9.41 -2.98
C THR A 81 0.94 -9.50 -3.55
N PRO A 82 -0.11 -9.64 -2.69
CA PRO A 82 -1.48 -9.76 -3.15
C PRO A 82 -1.91 -8.56 -4.00
N SER A 83 -2.71 -8.83 -5.03
CA SER A 83 -3.35 -7.80 -5.86
C SER A 83 -4.76 -7.58 -5.35
N VAL A 84 -5.11 -6.35 -5.01
CA VAL A 84 -6.49 -5.94 -4.70
C VAL A 84 -6.91 -4.83 -5.66
N THR A 85 -8.22 -4.59 -5.77
CA THR A 85 -8.73 -3.49 -6.60
C THR A 85 -8.10 -2.15 -6.21
N ALA A 86 -7.77 -1.34 -7.22
CA ALA A 86 -7.01 -0.10 -7.06
C ALA A 86 -7.81 1.02 -6.40
N LEU A 87 -9.13 1.06 -6.61
CA LEU A 87 -10.03 2.10 -6.13
C LEU A 87 -11.25 1.48 -5.47
N ASN A 88 -11.20 1.22 -4.16
CA ASN A 88 -12.41 0.82 -3.42
C ASN A 88 -12.27 1.16 -1.94
N SER A 89 -13.36 1.00 -1.20
CA SER A 89 -13.35 1.00 0.26
C SER A 89 -12.37 -0.03 0.82
N SER A 90 -11.79 0.27 1.99
CA SER A 90 -10.91 -0.68 2.67
C SER A 90 -11.62 -1.95 3.14
N SER A 91 -12.94 -1.95 3.32
CA SER A 91 -13.69 -3.19 3.63
C SER A 91 -13.70 -4.18 2.46
N SER A 92 -13.94 -3.67 1.24
CA SER A 92 -13.88 -4.45 0.01
C SER A 92 -12.45 -4.95 -0.27
N ARG A 93 -11.46 -4.05 -0.21
CA ARG A 93 -10.05 -4.38 -0.43
C ARG A 93 -9.51 -5.36 0.62
N ALA A 94 -9.88 -5.19 1.90
CA ALA A 94 -9.55 -6.12 2.98
C ALA A 94 -10.09 -7.54 2.75
N SER A 95 -11.29 -7.68 2.17
CA SER A 95 -11.88 -8.98 1.85
C SER A 95 -11.09 -9.71 0.76
N GLN A 96 -10.63 -8.97 -0.26
CA GLN A 96 -9.75 -9.50 -1.29
C GLN A 96 -8.37 -9.87 -0.71
N LEU A 97 -7.77 -8.99 0.10
CA LEU A 97 -6.50 -9.24 0.78
C LEU A 97 -6.56 -10.50 1.66
N LYS A 98 -7.62 -10.66 2.46
CA LYS A 98 -7.88 -11.86 3.27
C LYS A 98 -7.93 -13.11 2.40
N THR A 99 -8.67 -13.05 1.31
CA THR A 99 -8.85 -14.18 0.40
C THR A 99 -7.52 -14.62 -0.20
N SER A 100 -6.69 -13.68 -0.67
CA SER A 100 -5.37 -13.97 -1.22
C SER A 100 -4.43 -14.58 -0.18
N ILE A 101 -4.41 -14.06 1.05
CA ILE A 101 -3.59 -14.59 2.14
C ILE A 101 -4.01 -16.02 2.45
N LEU A 102 -5.30 -16.27 2.71
CA LEU A 102 -5.80 -17.61 3.05
C LEU A 102 -5.59 -18.62 1.93
N ALA A 103 -5.80 -18.22 0.67
CA ALA A 103 -5.52 -19.07 -0.49
C ALA A 103 -4.05 -19.47 -0.57
N ALA A 104 -3.13 -18.53 -0.36
CA ALA A 104 -1.70 -18.83 -0.36
C ALA A 104 -1.29 -19.69 0.84
N MET A 105 -1.86 -19.44 2.02
CA MET A 105 -1.64 -20.30 3.20
C MET A 105 -2.08 -21.75 2.92
N ALA A 106 -3.28 -21.94 2.36
CA ALA A 106 -3.80 -23.25 2.01
C ALA A 106 -2.95 -23.95 0.94
N ALA A 107 -2.58 -23.23 -0.14
CA ALA A 107 -1.76 -23.76 -1.21
C ALA A 107 -0.36 -24.23 -0.76
N ASN A 108 0.16 -23.66 0.33
CA ASN A 108 1.45 -24.02 0.91
C ASN A 108 1.33 -24.85 2.20
N ASN A 109 0.13 -25.34 2.53
CA ASN A 109 -0.16 -26.08 3.76
C ASN A 109 0.35 -25.38 5.05
N TYR A 110 0.30 -24.04 5.05
CA TYR A 110 0.84 -23.19 6.11
C TYR A 110 -0.26 -22.79 7.10
N THR A 111 -0.09 -23.13 8.37
CA THR A 111 -1.12 -22.92 9.42
C THR A 111 -0.77 -21.79 10.39
N GLY A 112 0.44 -21.23 10.30
CA GLY A 112 0.97 -20.20 11.19
C GLY A 112 0.38 -18.81 10.97
N LYS A 113 1.16 -17.77 11.31
CA LYS A 113 0.77 -16.36 11.17
C LYS A 113 1.56 -15.68 10.06
N VAL A 114 1.13 -14.51 9.64
CA VAL A 114 1.88 -13.67 8.68
C VAL A 114 2.26 -12.33 9.30
N HIS A 115 3.30 -11.72 8.77
CA HIS A 115 3.60 -10.30 8.95
C HIS A 115 3.00 -9.51 7.80
N ILE A 116 2.38 -8.38 8.07
CA ILE A 116 1.87 -7.48 7.02
C ILE A 116 2.68 -6.19 7.04
N ILE A 117 3.12 -5.74 5.87
CA ILE A 117 3.62 -4.38 5.62
C ILE A 117 2.66 -3.74 4.62
N GLY A 118 1.82 -2.82 5.12
CA GLY A 118 0.81 -2.14 4.31
C GLY A 118 1.21 -0.70 4.01
N HIS A 119 1.31 -0.36 2.73
CA HIS A 119 1.61 1.01 2.31
C HIS A 119 0.32 1.81 2.06
N SER A 120 0.29 3.08 2.47
CA SER A 120 -0.82 4.00 2.17
C SER A 120 -2.16 3.36 2.59
N GLN A 121 -3.16 3.28 1.70
CA GLN A 121 -4.43 2.61 2.00
C GLN A 121 -4.30 1.10 2.30
N GLY A 122 -3.24 0.42 1.85
CA GLY A 122 -2.99 -0.99 2.15
C GLY A 122 -2.82 -1.27 3.65
N GLY A 123 -2.31 -0.28 4.42
CA GLY A 123 -2.29 -0.34 5.88
C GLY A 123 -3.69 -0.28 6.50
N LEU A 124 -4.61 0.48 5.91
CA LEU A 124 -6.03 0.54 6.33
C LEU A 124 -6.76 -0.76 6.00
N ASP A 125 -6.52 -1.34 4.82
CA ASP A 125 -7.11 -2.63 4.45
C ASP A 125 -6.68 -3.72 5.43
N ALA A 126 -5.39 -3.77 5.76
CA ALA A 126 -4.86 -4.72 6.73
C ALA A 126 -5.48 -4.52 8.12
N ARG A 127 -5.67 -3.26 8.56
CA ARG A 127 -6.32 -2.95 9.84
C ARG A 127 -7.77 -3.43 9.84
N TYR A 128 -8.52 -3.14 8.78
CA TYR A 128 -9.90 -3.59 8.65
C TYR A 128 -10.00 -5.11 8.65
N MET A 129 -9.13 -5.77 7.88
CA MET A 129 -9.06 -7.23 7.82
C MET A 129 -8.84 -7.86 9.19
N VAL A 130 -7.86 -7.35 9.95
CA VAL A 130 -7.53 -7.85 11.29
C VAL A 130 -8.69 -7.64 12.27
N SER A 131 -9.31 -6.46 12.26
CA SER A 131 -10.30 -6.05 13.26
C SER A 131 -11.69 -6.60 12.98
N ASN A 132 -12.07 -6.69 11.71
CA ASN A 132 -13.46 -6.92 11.30
C ASN A 132 -13.65 -8.24 10.53
N LEU A 133 -12.58 -8.88 10.03
CA LEU A 133 -12.68 -10.07 9.18
C LEU A 133 -12.03 -11.32 9.79
N SER A 134 -11.91 -11.38 11.11
CA SER A 134 -11.41 -12.55 11.87
C SER A 134 -10.00 -13.01 11.46
N MET A 135 -9.12 -12.07 11.11
CA MET A 135 -7.73 -12.37 10.73
C MET A 135 -6.71 -12.12 11.84
N SER A 136 -7.13 -11.66 13.03
CA SER A 136 -6.22 -11.42 14.16
C SER A 136 -5.44 -12.66 14.60
N THR A 137 -6.02 -13.85 14.51
CA THR A 137 -5.32 -15.11 14.84
C THR A 137 -4.32 -15.55 13.78
N LYS A 138 -4.34 -14.94 12.60
CA LYS A 138 -3.48 -15.25 11.44
C LYS A 138 -2.44 -14.17 11.16
N VAL A 139 -2.42 -13.08 11.92
CA VAL A 139 -1.47 -11.98 11.75
C VAL A 139 -0.66 -11.83 13.04
N ALA A 140 0.67 -11.85 12.93
CA ALA A 140 1.58 -11.62 14.05
C ALA A 140 1.86 -10.13 14.24
N THR A 141 2.20 -9.46 13.14
CA THR A 141 2.46 -8.02 13.13
C THR A 141 1.76 -7.35 11.95
N LEU A 142 1.29 -6.13 12.18
CA LEU A 142 0.83 -5.22 11.14
C LEU A 142 1.69 -3.96 11.20
N THR A 143 2.53 -3.79 10.19
CA THR A 143 3.36 -2.62 9.97
C THR A 143 2.70 -1.75 8.90
N THR A 144 2.46 -0.48 9.19
CA THR A 144 2.04 0.49 8.18
C THR A 144 3.20 1.35 7.71
N LEU A 145 3.16 1.75 6.45
CA LEU A 145 4.13 2.65 5.83
C LEU A 145 3.36 3.78 5.15
N ASN A 146 3.59 5.02 5.58
CA ASN A 146 2.95 6.22 5.01
C ASN A 146 1.40 6.12 4.94
N THR A 147 0.79 5.33 5.83
CA THR A 147 -0.66 5.13 5.84
C THR A 147 -1.38 6.35 6.41
N PRO A 148 -2.39 6.93 5.74
CA PRO A 148 -3.14 8.06 6.27
C PRO A 148 -4.12 7.61 7.34
N HIS A 149 -3.65 7.31 8.56
CA HIS A 149 -4.50 6.82 9.65
C HIS A 149 -5.51 7.85 10.14
N GLN A 150 -5.22 9.13 9.97
CA GLN A 150 -6.10 10.24 10.35
C GLN A 150 -6.67 10.97 9.13
N GLY A 151 -6.44 10.43 7.93
CA GLY A 151 -6.85 11.01 6.65
C GLY A 151 -5.78 11.93 6.05
N SER A 152 -6.14 12.59 4.96
CA SER A 152 -5.28 13.51 4.21
C SER A 152 -6.05 14.77 3.79
N PRO A 153 -5.47 15.97 3.97
CA PRO A 153 -6.04 17.20 3.40
C PRO A 153 -6.22 17.12 1.87
N ILE A 154 -5.30 16.45 1.17
CA ILE A 154 -5.39 16.22 -0.28
C ILE A 154 -6.62 15.37 -0.61
N ALA A 155 -6.90 14.33 0.18
CA ALA A 155 -8.08 13.48 -0.04
C ALA A 155 -9.40 14.25 0.12
N ASN A 156 -9.47 15.23 1.04
CA ASN A 156 -10.66 16.09 1.19
C ASN A 156 -10.93 16.86 -0.12
N ILE A 157 -9.88 17.46 -0.72
CA ILE A 157 -9.98 18.17 -2.00
C ILE A 157 -10.50 17.24 -3.11
N VAL A 158 -9.90 16.06 -3.24
CA VAL A 158 -10.26 15.10 -4.29
C VAL A 158 -11.67 14.54 -4.09
N ALA A 159 -12.12 14.35 -2.85
CA ALA A 159 -13.46 13.86 -2.53
C ALA A 159 -14.57 14.92 -2.70
N ALA A 160 -14.25 16.09 -3.28
CA ALA A 160 -15.13 17.25 -3.40
C ALA A 160 -15.68 17.76 -2.04
N VAL A 161 -15.01 17.41 -0.95
CA VAL A 161 -15.20 18.04 0.36
C VAL A 161 -14.20 19.18 0.39
N ILE A 162 -14.53 20.30 -0.26
CA ILE A 162 -13.58 21.40 -0.54
C ILE A 162 -13.79 22.53 0.49
N PRO A 163 -12.95 22.64 1.52
CA PRO A 163 -12.92 23.82 2.37
C PRO A 163 -12.56 25.07 1.58
N ASN A 164 -12.92 26.25 2.11
CA ASN A 164 -12.59 27.53 1.49
C ASN A 164 -11.08 27.70 1.24
N TRP A 165 -10.21 27.18 2.11
CA TRP A 165 -8.76 27.24 1.93
C TRP A 165 -8.28 26.48 0.69
N ALA A 166 -9.01 25.44 0.28
CA ALA A 166 -8.60 24.52 -0.78
C ALA A 166 -9.03 24.97 -2.18
N LEU A 167 -10.01 25.89 -2.28
CA LEU A 167 -10.56 26.36 -3.56
C LEU A 167 -9.48 26.76 -4.59
N PRO A 168 -8.40 27.47 -4.23
CA PRO A 168 -7.36 27.86 -5.19
C PRO A 168 -6.53 26.67 -5.73
N TYR A 169 -6.55 25.53 -5.05
CA TYR A 169 -5.65 24.40 -5.33
C TYR A 169 -6.35 23.22 -6.01
N VAL A 170 -7.68 23.26 -6.16
CA VAL A 170 -8.50 22.14 -6.66
C VAL A 170 -7.99 21.64 -8.02
N SER A 171 -7.78 22.54 -8.98
CA SER A 171 -7.32 22.17 -10.32
C SER A 171 -5.93 21.54 -10.31
N THR A 172 -5.00 22.10 -9.53
CA THR A 172 -3.65 21.56 -9.35
C THR A 172 -3.70 20.15 -8.79
N VAL A 173 -4.43 19.93 -7.70
CA VAL A 173 -4.56 18.61 -7.07
C VAL A 173 -5.17 17.60 -8.05
N LEU A 174 -6.27 17.94 -8.71
CA LEU A 174 -6.93 17.04 -9.65
C LEU A 174 -6.03 16.69 -10.83
N ASN A 175 -5.35 17.69 -11.44
CA ASN A 175 -4.45 17.46 -12.57
C ASN A 175 -3.26 16.57 -12.18
N THR A 176 -2.66 16.79 -11.01
CA THR A 176 -1.55 15.96 -10.53
C THR A 176 -2.00 14.52 -10.24
N ILE A 177 -3.17 14.33 -9.63
CA ILE A 177 -3.69 12.99 -9.30
C ILE A 177 -4.16 12.24 -10.55
N ILE A 178 -4.83 12.89 -11.51
CA ILE A 178 -5.31 12.27 -12.76
C ILE A 178 -4.18 11.58 -13.54
N GLY A 179 -2.96 12.13 -13.50
CA GLY A 179 -1.78 11.50 -14.10
C GLY A 179 -1.48 10.08 -13.56
N PHE A 180 -1.97 9.74 -12.37
CA PHE A 180 -1.84 8.42 -11.75
C PHE A 180 -3.10 7.54 -11.89
N VAL A 181 -4.24 8.13 -12.28
CA VAL A 181 -5.55 7.47 -12.35
C VAL A 181 -5.96 7.25 -13.81
N TYR A 182 -5.29 6.34 -14.52
CA TYR A 182 -5.74 5.93 -15.85
C TYR A 182 -6.51 4.60 -15.78
N GLY A 183 -7.79 4.61 -16.18
CA GLY A 183 -8.51 3.40 -16.59
C GLY A 183 -9.54 2.77 -15.64
N ASP A 184 -10.03 3.44 -14.59
CA ASP A 184 -11.03 2.87 -13.67
C ASP A 184 -12.30 3.74 -13.53
N SER A 185 -13.38 3.11 -13.07
CA SER A 185 -14.74 3.65 -12.91
C SER A 185 -14.87 4.71 -11.81
N SER A 186 -15.68 5.74 -12.07
CA SER A 186 -15.83 6.93 -11.22
C SER A 186 -16.40 6.67 -9.82
N GLN A 187 -17.32 5.72 -9.65
CA GLN A 187 -17.99 5.43 -8.36
C GLN A 187 -17.04 4.81 -7.30
N ASN A 188 -16.16 3.93 -7.77
CA ASN A 188 -15.18 3.21 -6.97
C ASN A 188 -14.04 4.14 -6.51
N ALA A 189 -13.63 5.05 -7.40
CA ALA A 189 -12.73 6.16 -7.08
C ALA A 189 -13.29 7.04 -5.95
N ILE A 190 -14.54 7.50 -6.09
CA ILE A 190 -15.19 8.36 -5.10
C ILE A 190 -15.26 7.70 -3.72
N SER A 191 -15.58 6.41 -3.64
CA SER A 191 -15.68 5.69 -2.37
C SER A 191 -14.32 5.53 -1.67
N ALA A 192 -13.27 5.23 -2.44
CA ALA A 192 -11.92 5.12 -1.92
C ALA A 192 -11.42 6.49 -1.42
N LEU A 193 -11.69 7.55 -2.17
CA LEU A 193 -11.28 8.92 -1.83
C LEU A 193 -12.06 9.49 -0.63
N LYS A 194 -13.37 9.20 -0.53
CA LYS A 194 -14.18 9.56 0.64
C LYS A 194 -13.66 8.92 1.92
N LEU A 195 -13.25 7.65 1.86
CA LEU A 195 -12.64 6.98 3.00
C LEU A 195 -11.42 7.77 3.47
N LEU A 196 -10.52 8.16 2.56
CA LEU A 196 -9.24 8.82 2.90
C LEU A 196 -9.36 10.25 3.43
N THR A 197 -10.57 10.81 3.45
CA THR A 197 -10.81 12.10 4.11
C THR A 197 -10.62 12.02 5.62
N THR A 198 -10.40 13.16 6.27
CA THR A 198 -10.27 13.25 7.73
C THR A 198 -11.50 12.69 8.46
N ASP A 199 -12.71 13.00 7.99
CA ASP A 199 -13.96 12.50 8.57
C ASP A 199 -14.19 11.02 8.29
N GLY A 200 -13.83 10.59 7.07
CA GLY A 200 -13.84 9.19 6.67
C GLY A 200 -12.96 8.33 7.59
N LEU A 201 -11.73 8.79 7.84
CA LEU A 201 -10.81 8.08 8.75
C LEU A 201 -11.21 8.17 10.22
N LYS A 202 -11.81 9.27 10.66
CA LYS A 202 -12.38 9.36 12.02
C LYS A 202 -13.43 8.27 12.23
N THR A 203 -14.32 8.11 11.26
CA THR A 203 -15.35 7.04 11.28
C THR A 203 -14.70 5.66 11.21
N PHE A 204 -13.78 5.45 10.26
CA PHE A 204 -13.05 4.19 10.11
C PHE A 204 -12.34 3.75 11.39
N ASN A 205 -11.67 4.66 12.08
CA ASN A 205 -10.93 4.38 13.30
C ASN A 205 -11.86 3.96 14.46
N SER A 206 -13.07 4.53 14.55
CA SER A 206 -14.04 4.16 15.59
C SER A 206 -14.51 2.70 15.48
N VAL A 207 -14.50 2.13 14.28
CA VAL A 207 -14.93 0.74 13.99
C VAL A 207 -13.78 -0.19 13.63
N THR A 208 -12.54 0.29 13.69
CA THR A 208 -11.34 -0.49 13.35
C THR A 208 -10.24 -0.30 14.41
N PRO A 209 -10.52 -0.67 15.68
CA PRO A 209 -9.54 -0.60 16.77
C PRO A 209 -8.43 -1.64 16.59
N ASN A 210 -7.32 -1.48 17.31
CA ASN A 210 -6.32 -2.54 17.38
C ASN A 210 -6.89 -3.77 18.10
N VAL A 211 -6.53 -4.98 17.64
CA VAL A 211 -6.93 -6.24 18.25
C VAL A 211 -5.79 -6.78 19.11
N SER A 212 -6.12 -7.24 20.31
CA SER A 212 -5.16 -7.90 21.21
C SER A 212 -4.52 -9.12 20.55
N GLY A 213 -3.23 -9.33 20.79
CA GLY A 213 -2.45 -10.43 20.20
C GLY A 213 -1.86 -10.14 18.81
N VAL A 214 -2.13 -8.96 18.22
CA VAL A 214 -1.44 -8.43 17.04
C VAL A 214 -0.57 -7.24 17.44
N LYS A 215 0.68 -7.19 16.97
CA LYS A 215 1.57 -6.06 17.22
C LYS A 215 1.48 -5.05 16.07
N TYR A 216 1.31 -3.78 16.40
CA TYR A 216 1.11 -2.71 15.42
C TYR A 216 2.32 -1.76 15.42
N PHE A 217 2.89 -1.56 14.23
CA PHE A 217 4.00 -0.64 14.00
C PHE A 217 3.63 0.33 12.88
N SER A 218 4.22 1.51 12.91
CA SER A 218 4.15 2.47 11.81
C SER A 218 5.52 3.04 11.49
N TYR A 219 5.74 3.19 10.20
CA TYR A 219 6.88 3.81 9.57
C TYR A 219 6.35 4.87 8.60
N GLY A 220 7.22 5.80 8.24
CA GLY A 220 6.80 6.90 7.37
C GLY A 220 7.96 7.58 6.68
N SER A 221 7.65 8.62 5.94
CA SER A 221 8.63 9.51 5.35
C SER A 221 8.05 10.90 5.17
N THR A 222 8.92 11.86 4.92
CA THR A 222 8.54 13.24 4.65
C THR A 222 9.44 13.83 3.58
N ILE A 223 8.89 14.74 2.79
CA ILE A 223 9.64 15.67 1.97
C ILE A 223 10.11 16.81 2.87
N SER A 224 11.39 17.16 2.80
CA SER A 224 11.98 18.28 3.54
C SER A 224 11.97 19.57 2.72
N VAL A 225 12.15 19.45 1.40
CA VAL A 225 12.09 20.55 0.43
C VAL A 225 11.26 20.09 -0.76
N PRO A 226 10.25 20.87 -1.22
CA PRO A 226 9.43 20.51 -2.38
C PRO A 226 10.19 20.66 -3.71
N ASP A 227 11.26 19.88 -3.84
CA ASP A 227 12.13 19.80 -5.01
C ASP A 227 11.41 19.00 -6.12
N LEU A 228 11.06 19.68 -7.21
CA LEU A 228 10.35 19.06 -8.34
C LEU A 228 11.26 18.17 -9.20
N ILE A 229 12.57 18.14 -8.96
CA ILE A 229 13.48 17.20 -9.61
C ILE A 229 13.41 15.85 -8.89
N GLN A 230 13.53 15.85 -7.57
CA GLN A 230 13.46 14.63 -6.77
C GLN A 230 12.02 14.12 -6.67
N HIS A 231 11.06 15.03 -6.48
CA HIS A 231 9.65 14.72 -6.25
C HIS A 231 8.72 15.38 -7.28
N PRO A 232 8.74 15.00 -8.57
CA PRO A 232 8.03 15.72 -9.63
C PRO A 232 6.53 15.92 -9.40
N ALA A 233 5.85 14.93 -8.81
CA ALA A 233 4.43 15.01 -8.48
C ALA A 233 4.19 15.38 -7.03
N MET A 234 4.89 14.71 -6.10
CA MET A 234 4.65 14.90 -4.68
C MET A 234 5.18 16.25 -4.18
N GLY A 235 6.19 16.83 -4.82
CA GLY A 235 6.64 18.20 -4.57
C GLY A 235 5.59 19.26 -4.94
N ILE A 236 4.71 18.99 -5.92
CA ILE A 236 3.58 19.87 -6.26
C ILE A 236 2.51 19.80 -5.16
N LEU A 237 2.21 18.60 -4.66
CA LEU A 237 1.17 18.38 -3.66
C LEU A 237 1.63 18.74 -2.23
N HIS A 238 2.92 18.62 -1.94
CA HIS A 238 3.51 18.88 -0.64
C HIS A 238 3.10 20.22 -0.01
N PRO A 239 3.23 21.39 -0.68
CA PRO A 239 2.81 22.66 -0.09
C PRO A 239 1.30 22.71 0.16
N ILE A 240 0.49 22.11 -0.71
CA ILE A 240 -0.98 22.08 -0.56
C ILE A 240 -1.36 21.21 0.66
N CYS A 241 -0.70 20.07 0.82
CA CYS A 241 -0.86 19.19 1.98
C CYS A 241 -0.45 19.92 3.28
N ALA A 242 0.69 20.62 3.26
CA ALA A 242 1.19 21.41 4.38
C ALA A 242 0.25 22.56 4.77
N ILE A 243 -0.31 23.28 3.80
CA ILE A 243 -1.31 24.34 4.03
C ILE A 243 -2.59 23.78 4.65
N GLY A 244 -3.05 22.61 4.17
CA GLY A 244 -4.27 21.98 4.63
C GLY A 244 -4.16 21.34 6.02
N ALA A 245 -2.99 20.80 6.38
CA ALA A 245 -2.80 20.00 7.60
C ALA A 245 -3.22 20.70 8.91
N PRO A 246 -2.88 22.00 9.15
CA PRO A 246 -3.28 22.71 10.36
C PRO A 246 -4.80 22.81 10.56
N PHE A 247 -5.59 22.88 9.48
CA PHE A 247 -7.06 22.92 9.57
C PHE A 247 -7.67 21.64 10.18
N TYR A 248 -6.90 20.56 10.22
CA TYR A 248 -7.30 19.27 10.79
C TYR A 248 -6.45 18.86 12.00
N GLY A 249 -5.68 19.80 12.57
CA GLY A 249 -4.82 19.52 13.73
C GLY A 249 -3.63 18.60 13.41
N MET A 250 -3.18 18.57 12.16
CA MET A 250 -2.08 17.72 11.69
C MET A 250 -0.77 18.50 11.52
N SER A 251 0.35 17.76 11.53
CA SER A 251 1.68 18.30 11.24
C SER A 251 1.79 18.81 9.81
N ILE A 252 2.50 19.92 9.59
CA ILE A 252 2.79 20.42 8.25
C ILE A 252 3.81 19.53 7.50
N ALA A 253 4.64 18.77 8.22
CA ALA A 253 5.57 17.82 7.62
C ALA A 253 4.78 16.69 6.96
N ASN A 254 5.04 16.39 5.70
CA ASN A 254 4.28 15.40 4.93
C ASN A 254 5.12 14.79 3.79
N ASP A 255 4.65 13.69 3.21
CA ASP A 255 5.30 12.98 2.10
C ASP A 255 4.81 13.41 0.71
N GLY A 256 4.16 14.58 0.62
CA GLY A 256 3.43 15.06 -0.55
C GLY A 256 1.92 14.96 -0.39
N VAL A 257 1.41 13.91 0.28
CA VAL A 257 -0.03 13.65 0.36
C VAL A 257 -0.52 13.26 1.75
N VAL A 258 0.33 12.73 2.63
CA VAL A 258 -0.03 12.30 3.98
C VAL A 258 0.83 13.04 5.01
N PRO A 259 0.22 13.84 5.91
CA PRO A 259 0.90 14.44 7.04
C PRO A 259 1.59 13.40 7.94
N ASP A 260 2.80 13.68 8.42
CA ASP A 260 3.58 12.80 9.32
C ASP A 260 2.76 12.36 10.54
N SER A 261 1.99 13.27 11.14
CA SER A 261 1.12 12.93 12.27
C SER A 261 0.06 11.90 11.90
N SER A 262 -0.45 11.94 10.66
CA SER A 262 -1.43 10.97 10.13
C SER A 262 -0.79 9.62 9.80
N GLN A 263 0.54 9.56 9.57
CA GLN A 263 1.26 8.32 9.30
C GLN A 263 1.43 7.43 10.55
N ARG A 264 1.29 8.00 11.75
CA ARG A 264 1.58 7.35 13.03
C ARG A 264 0.41 6.48 13.51
N TRP A 265 0.68 5.21 13.77
CA TRP A 265 -0.24 4.24 14.36
C TRP A 265 0.47 3.13 15.12
N GLY A 266 -0.06 2.72 16.27
CA GLY A 266 0.64 1.78 17.14
C GLY A 266 2.00 2.34 17.57
N THR A 267 3.05 1.52 17.49
CA THR A 267 4.40 1.96 17.82
C THR A 267 5.05 2.63 16.62
N TRP A 268 5.30 3.94 16.70
CA TRP A 268 6.05 4.68 15.69
C TRP A 268 7.52 4.29 15.68
N LYS A 269 8.07 4.01 14.49
CA LYS A 269 9.46 3.53 14.31
C LYS A 269 10.33 4.49 13.50
N GLY A 270 9.78 5.64 13.08
CA GLY A 270 10.48 6.66 12.32
C GLY A 270 10.56 6.37 10.81
N GLY A 271 11.31 7.21 10.12
CA GLY A 271 11.54 7.09 8.68
C GLY A 271 12.84 6.41 8.28
N PRO A 272 13.15 6.39 6.98
CA PRO A 272 14.43 5.92 6.47
C PRO A 272 15.54 6.93 6.81
N SER A 273 16.78 6.45 6.83
CA SER A 273 17.94 7.33 6.75
C SER A 273 18.06 7.81 5.31
N ILE A 274 18.24 9.13 5.11
CA ILE A 274 18.39 9.73 3.79
C ILE A 274 19.80 10.30 3.61
N PRO A 275 20.42 10.17 2.42
CA PRO A 275 21.65 10.86 2.06
C PRO A 275 21.55 12.38 2.19
N ILE A 276 22.68 13.07 2.35
CA ILE A 276 22.73 14.53 2.58
C ILE A 276 22.14 15.37 1.43
N LEU A 277 22.17 14.85 0.20
CA LEU A 277 21.65 15.53 -0.99
C LEU A 277 20.17 15.20 -1.28
N THR A 278 19.61 14.24 -0.54
CA THR A 278 18.23 13.81 -0.72
C THR A 278 17.31 14.79 0.02
N THR A 279 16.33 15.35 -0.69
CA THR A 279 15.42 16.39 -0.16
C THR A 279 14.22 15.83 0.59
N GLY A 280 14.26 14.55 0.94
CA GLY A 280 13.22 13.79 1.62
C GLY A 280 12.85 12.55 0.82
N ILE A 281 11.86 11.79 1.29
CA ILE A 281 11.31 10.64 0.57
C ILE A 281 9.80 10.84 0.46
N ASP A 282 9.32 10.86 -0.77
CA ASP A 282 7.90 11.05 -1.04
C ASP A 282 7.07 9.76 -0.89
N HIS A 283 5.75 9.92 -1.02
CA HIS A 283 4.79 8.84 -0.83
C HIS A 283 5.00 7.63 -1.77
N LEU A 284 5.50 7.81 -2.98
CA LEU A 284 5.73 6.72 -3.95
C LEU A 284 7.14 6.15 -3.83
N GLU A 285 8.12 7.01 -3.59
CA GLU A 285 9.51 6.62 -3.34
C GLU A 285 9.64 5.72 -2.10
N ALA A 286 8.78 5.91 -1.09
CA ALA A 286 8.76 5.10 0.12
C ALA A 286 8.61 3.59 -0.14
N THR A 287 7.93 3.17 -1.22
CA THR A 287 7.84 1.75 -1.61
C THR A 287 8.77 1.35 -2.75
N ASN A 288 9.60 2.28 -3.22
CA ASN A 288 10.29 2.18 -4.50
C ASN A 288 9.31 1.95 -5.67
N ALA A 289 8.08 2.47 -5.60
CA ALA A 289 7.11 2.30 -6.68
C ALA A 289 7.73 2.81 -7.99
N LEU A 290 7.60 2.03 -9.07
CA LEU A 290 8.21 2.37 -10.38
C LEU A 290 9.74 2.59 -10.32
N TYR A 291 10.42 2.02 -9.32
CA TYR A 291 11.85 2.22 -9.07
C TYR A 291 12.26 3.67 -8.76
N LEU A 292 11.31 4.49 -8.28
CA LEU A 292 11.54 5.91 -8.03
C LEU A 292 12.38 6.17 -6.76
N GLY A 293 12.29 5.30 -5.75
CA GLY A 293 12.92 5.52 -4.45
C GLY A 293 14.42 5.21 -4.39
N GLN A 294 14.87 4.20 -5.15
CA GLN A 294 16.25 3.70 -5.05
C GLN A 294 17.32 4.69 -5.51
N LEU A 295 16.92 5.76 -6.21
CA LEU A 295 17.81 6.87 -6.58
C LEU A 295 18.10 7.77 -5.38
N TRP A 296 17.22 7.80 -4.39
CA TRP A 296 17.20 8.79 -3.32
C TRP A 296 17.55 8.21 -1.95
N TYR A 297 17.33 6.92 -1.72
CA TYR A 297 17.74 6.23 -0.50
C TYR A 297 17.86 4.71 -0.69
N ASP A 298 18.40 4.04 0.33
CA ASP A 298 18.47 2.59 0.38
C ASP A 298 17.10 1.98 0.75
N THR A 299 16.27 1.76 -0.27
CA THR A 299 14.94 1.14 -0.14
C THR A 299 15.03 -0.26 0.45
N ASN A 300 16.06 -1.02 0.05
CA ASN A 300 16.28 -2.39 0.49
C ASN A 300 16.59 -2.45 1.98
N ALA A 301 17.50 -1.61 2.48
CA ALA A 301 17.81 -1.52 3.91
C ALA A 301 16.58 -1.09 4.72
N TYR A 302 15.74 -0.20 4.18
CA TYR A 302 14.53 0.23 4.87
C TYR A 302 13.48 -0.87 4.98
N PHE A 303 13.22 -1.61 3.90
CA PHE A 303 12.35 -2.78 3.94
C PHE A 303 12.93 -3.90 4.80
N LEU A 304 14.25 -4.08 4.80
CA LEU A 304 14.91 -5.04 5.70
C LEU A 304 14.72 -4.66 7.17
N LYS A 305 14.84 -3.36 7.52
CA LYS A 305 14.59 -2.85 8.87
C LYS A 305 13.16 -3.16 9.32
N MET A 306 12.16 -2.91 8.48
CA MET A 306 10.76 -3.24 8.77
C MET A 306 10.54 -4.75 8.94
N ALA A 307 11.11 -5.56 8.05
CA ALA A 307 11.00 -7.02 8.10
C ALA A 307 11.70 -7.63 9.31
N ASN A 308 12.89 -7.15 9.67
CA ASN A 308 13.59 -7.57 10.88
C ASN A 308 12.81 -7.19 12.14
N ASN A 309 12.24 -5.97 12.21
CA ASN A 309 11.38 -5.58 13.32
C ASN A 309 10.15 -6.50 13.43
N ALA A 310 9.55 -6.90 12.32
CA ALA A 310 8.43 -7.84 12.29
C ALA A 310 8.86 -9.23 12.81
N LYS A 311 9.95 -9.79 12.27
CA LYS A 311 10.52 -11.09 12.67
C LYS A 311 10.89 -11.14 14.15
N SER A 312 11.52 -10.10 14.69
CA SER A 312 11.84 -10.01 16.13
C SER A 312 10.61 -9.96 17.03
N ASN A 313 9.42 -9.85 16.44
CA ASN A 313 8.14 -9.71 17.12
C ASN A 313 7.14 -10.81 16.77
N GLN A 314 7.57 -11.85 16.05
CA GLN A 314 6.71 -12.96 15.61
C GLN A 314 6.21 -13.85 16.76
#